data_AF-A0A7Y2IMA3-F1
#
_entry.id   AF-A0A7Y2IMA3-F1
#
_cell.length_a   1.000
_cell.length_b   1.000
_cell.length_c   1.000
_cell.angle_alpha   90.00
_cell.angle_beta   90.00
_cell.angle_gamma   90.00
#
_symmetry.space_group_name_H-M   'P 1'
#
loop_
_entity.id
_entity.type
_entity.pdbx_description
1 polymer ?
#
loop_
_entity_poly.entity_id
_entity_poly.type
_entity_poly.pdbx_seq_one_letter_code
_entity_poly.pdbx_strand_id
1 'polypeptide(L)'
;MAELHPLDAFIAPELRTAIERRYYAKVNKSSTLAEALKDPTFLAAPADHVALFADHGVIHARDVAHEIQRVLEAVHGVLIPERTTERFGWMKAFGAVVGLIHDVGMVDLSQFGRFMHPERATQTVLAPEFDDVFASLWADDRGGLTSRLSDLHESNGLQTAPQTVLREMLAMAVCHSKTKVAISVLNDRDDLREVLQTAATTDLRCLYLQQQAARAASAVERAHLDGLDATEAKERLRKVEAALGSISPAERLSRFAHRQTSAGYADFAAEGFSWVVSDDPEVEALVDDVVDTLRALRAADALRQRGTVLKTSGNYEVFVDQRSANAIYALRLDEGHLYLLEVPDRISAGEANVASSELDQEGNLRISFHRGRFSDQETVLYAAECAALIVNDIQGDAIESFRRPAGDNGLRQSCNVEILLESADDNPAFADLVRQALTELNPTAGAQARVVPSLQSKSAFERAHYLNGEVLSWDRDHCLSVLAEVARFGHRTDDIDPAAAFPHVRRLHLQADEYLIHAGAPAGFVYIAEGEGLRGIPLGGYGEFHIRPWIPVGVTGVIRGSIRNADIVADQDVTVLAIPRDVYVEFWHRTYDQSAFADHFSD
;
A
#
# COMPACT_ATOMS: atom_id res chain seq x y z
N MET A 1 20.57 7.33 22.42
CA MET A 1 20.30 5.90 22.19
C MET A 1 20.00 5.76 20.71
N ALA A 2 20.62 4.84 19.98
CA ALA A 2 20.22 4.59 18.61
C ALA A 2 18.78 4.05 18.64
N GLU A 3 17.86 4.68 17.91
CA GLU A 3 16.52 4.13 17.74
C GLU A 3 16.63 2.72 17.16
N LEU A 4 16.06 1.75 17.86
CA LEU A 4 15.95 0.39 17.35
C LEU A 4 15.10 0.42 16.08
N HIS A 5 15.54 -0.29 15.04
CA HIS A 5 14.77 -0.34 13.80
C HIS A 5 13.43 -1.04 14.10
N PRO A 6 12.27 -0.55 13.61
CA PRO A 6 10.96 -1.08 14.00
C PRO A 6 10.79 -2.60 13.80
N LEU A 7 11.45 -3.18 12.79
CA LEU A 7 11.46 -4.64 12.56
C LEU A 7 12.29 -5.44 13.55
N ASP A 8 13.19 -4.80 14.29
CA ASP A 8 14.03 -5.49 15.28
C ASP A 8 13.20 -5.98 16.48
N ALA A 9 11.90 -5.65 16.56
CA ALA A 9 10.97 -6.31 17.47
C ALA A 9 10.50 -7.70 16.97
N PHE A 10 10.56 -7.92 15.64
CA PHE A 10 9.91 -9.05 14.97
C PHE A 10 10.88 -10.01 14.26
N ILE A 11 12.05 -9.53 13.86
CA ILE A 11 13.08 -10.35 13.21
C ILE A 11 14.48 -9.91 13.66
N ALA A 12 15.38 -10.85 13.93
CA ALA A 12 16.76 -10.52 14.25
C ALA A 12 17.46 -9.77 13.10
N PRO A 13 18.24 -8.70 13.39
CA PRO A 13 19.02 -7.97 12.39
C PRO A 13 19.95 -8.87 11.55
N GLU A 14 20.52 -9.90 12.16
CA GLU A 14 21.41 -10.87 11.53
C GLU A 14 20.66 -11.72 10.50
N LEU A 15 19.45 -12.18 10.85
CA LEU A 15 18.59 -12.97 9.98
C LEU A 15 18.14 -12.13 8.77
N ARG A 16 17.68 -10.89 9.02
CA ARG A 16 17.36 -9.93 7.96
C ARG A 16 18.55 -9.74 7.02
N THR A 17 19.74 -9.48 7.56
CA THR A 17 20.97 -9.31 6.76
C THR A 17 21.31 -10.54 5.93
N ALA A 18 21.08 -11.76 6.47
CA ALA A 18 21.33 -13.00 5.75
C ALA A 18 20.42 -13.16 4.53
N ILE A 19 19.11 -12.89 4.69
CA ILE A 19 18.12 -12.93 3.60
C ILE A 19 18.51 -11.92 2.52
N GLU A 20 18.78 -10.67 2.91
CA GLU A 20 19.15 -9.58 2.01
C GLU A 20 20.39 -9.90 1.18
N ARG A 21 21.45 -10.40 1.82
CA ARG A 21 22.70 -10.74 1.14
C ARG A 21 22.55 -11.91 0.18
N ARG A 22 21.73 -12.91 0.53
CA ARG A 22 21.59 -14.13 -0.26
C ARG A 22 20.71 -13.93 -1.48
N TYR A 23 19.55 -13.30 -1.30
CA TYR A 23 18.53 -13.24 -2.33
C TYR A 23 18.50 -11.89 -3.05
N TYR A 24 18.49 -10.78 -2.31
CA TYR A 24 18.28 -9.45 -2.89
C TYR A 24 19.55 -8.78 -3.41
N ALA A 25 20.72 -9.02 -2.79
CA ALA A 25 21.97 -8.42 -3.27
C ALA A 25 22.31 -8.81 -4.72
N LYS A 26 21.96 -10.03 -5.14
CA LYS A 26 22.08 -10.47 -6.53
C LYS A 26 21.14 -9.70 -7.45
N VAL A 27 19.87 -9.55 -7.04
CA VAL A 27 18.86 -8.78 -7.77
C VAL A 27 19.35 -7.35 -7.97
N ASN A 28 19.69 -6.65 -6.89
CA ASN A 28 20.15 -5.28 -6.94
C ASN A 28 21.38 -5.10 -7.85
N LYS A 29 22.37 -6.00 -7.75
CA LYS A 29 23.57 -5.94 -8.59
C LYS A 29 23.23 -6.11 -10.07
N SER A 30 22.40 -7.10 -10.40
CA SER A 30 22.03 -7.41 -11.79
C SER A 30 21.06 -6.40 -12.40
N SER A 31 20.36 -5.60 -11.60
CA SER A 31 19.52 -4.50 -12.06
C SER A 31 20.27 -3.18 -12.32
N THR A 32 21.58 -3.11 -12.01
CA THR A 32 22.41 -1.92 -12.30
C THR A 32 22.57 -1.68 -13.81
N LEU A 33 22.81 -0.43 -14.22
CA LEU A 33 22.80 -0.05 -15.63
C LEU A 33 23.97 -0.71 -16.35
N ALA A 34 25.12 -0.79 -15.67
CA ALA A 34 26.30 -1.50 -16.17
C ALA A 34 26.03 -2.98 -16.48
N GLU A 35 25.19 -3.65 -15.70
CA GLU A 35 24.79 -5.04 -15.98
C GLU A 35 23.68 -5.10 -17.04
N ALA A 36 22.66 -4.23 -16.95
CA ALA A 36 21.56 -4.18 -17.90
C ALA A 36 22.03 -3.91 -19.34
N LEU A 37 23.04 -3.05 -19.54
CA LEU A 37 23.63 -2.77 -20.85
C LEU A 37 24.31 -3.97 -21.50
N LYS A 38 24.60 -5.04 -20.74
CA LYS A 38 25.14 -6.30 -21.29
C LYS A 38 24.06 -7.17 -21.91
N ASP A 39 22.79 -6.93 -21.60
CA ASP A 39 21.65 -7.62 -22.17
C ASP A 39 21.14 -6.87 -23.41
N PRO A 40 21.22 -7.46 -24.63
CA PRO A 40 20.70 -6.82 -25.84
C PRO A 40 19.20 -6.49 -25.78
N THR A 41 18.43 -7.21 -24.97
CA THR A 41 16.98 -6.97 -24.81
C THR A 41 16.68 -5.67 -24.09
N PHE A 42 17.56 -5.23 -23.17
CA PHE A 42 17.45 -3.93 -22.52
C PHE A 42 17.58 -2.78 -23.53
N LEU A 43 18.54 -2.87 -24.45
CA LEU A 43 18.73 -1.84 -25.48
C LEU A 43 17.61 -1.85 -26.53
N ALA A 44 17.00 -3.00 -26.79
CA ALA A 44 15.91 -3.14 -27.74
C ALA A 44 14.58 -2.58 -27.21
N ALA A 45 14.27 -2.85 -25.95
CA ALA A 45 13.01 -2.47 -25.32
C ALA A 45 13.22 -2.23 -23.80
N PRO A 46 13.83 -1.10 -23.41
CA PRO A 46 14.20 -0.86 -22.02
C PRO A 46 12.97 -0.81 -21.10
N ALA A 47 11.83 -0.31 -21.60
CA ALA A 47 10.56 -0.25 -20.89
C ALA A 47 10.04 -1.63 -20.41
N ASP A 48 10.30 -2.68 -21.20
CA ASP A 48 9.83 -4.04 -20.92
C ASP A 48 10.87 -4.88 -20.16
N HIS A 49 12.03 -4.28 -19.86
CA HIS A 49 13.15 -4.98 -19.27
C HIS A 49 13.10 -4.99 -17.75
N VAL A 50 13.37 -6.17 -17.16
CA VAL A 50 13.27 -6.41 -15.71
C VAL A 50 14.15 -5.52 -14.84
N ALA A 51 15.22 -4.97 -15.40
CA ALA A 51 16.12 -4.05 -14.69
C ALA A 51 15.46 -2.70 -14.34
N LEU A 52 14.42 -2.28 -15.07
CA LEU A 52 13.69 -1.05 -14.75
C LEU A 52 12.52 -1.27 -13.81
N PHE A 53 12.14 -2.52 -13.51
CA PHE A 53 11.06 -2.77 -12.57
C PHE A 53 11.49 -2.44 -11.14
N ALA A 54 10.62 -1.73 -10.46
CA ALA A 54 10.93 -1.05 -9.22
C ALA A 54 10.66 -1.89 -7.95
N ASP A 55 10.12 -3.09 -8.12
CA ASP A 55 9.25 -3.79 -7.17
C ASP A 55 9.85 -5.08 -6.61
N HIS A 56 11.17 -5.31 -6.71
CA HIS A 56 11.74 -6.63 -6.35
C HIS A 56 13.12 -6.59 -5.68
N GLY A 57 13.60 -5.40 -5.32
CA GLY A 57 14.92 -5.19 -4.69
C GLY A 57 14.88 -5.23 -3.16
N VAL A 58 16.05 -5.10 -2.51
CA VAL A 58 16.13 -5.06 -1.04
C VAL A 58 15.32 -3.94 -0.39
N ILE A 59 15.24 -2.77 -1.02
CA ILE A 59 14.47 -1.63 -0.51
C ILE A 59 12.98 -1.96 -0.51
N HIS A 60 12.49 -2.55 -1.60
CA HIS A 60 11.13 -3.06 -1.71
C HIS A 60 10.80 -4.07 -0.61
N ALA A 61 11.60 -5.11 -0.44
CA ALA A 61 11.34 -6.15 0.57
C ALA A 61 11.30 -5.58 2.01
N ARG A 62 12.18 -4.61 2.31
CA ARG A 62 12.17 -3.91 3.62
C ARG A 62 10.92 -3.06 3.80
N ASP A 63 10.52 -2.36 2.75
CA ASP A 63 9.35 -1.50 2.77
C ASP A 63 8.07 -2.32 2.94
N VAL A 64 7.89 -3.41 2.21
CA VAL A 64 6.74 -4.33 2.40
C VAL A 64 6.71 -4.92 3.81
N ALA A 65 7.87 -5.31 4.36
CA ALA A 65 7.96 -5.81 5.73
C ALA A 65 7.60 -4.74 6.80
N HIS A 66 7.85 -3.46 6.51
CA HIS A 66 7.35 -2.34 7.32
C HIS A 66 5.86 -2.12 7.13
N GLU A 67 5.42 -2.04 5.88
CA GLU A 67 4.07 -1.63 5.52
C GLU A 67 3.03 -2.65 5.99
N ILE A 68 3.37 -3.94 6.02
CA ILE A 68 2.47 -4.96 6.56
C ILE A 68 2.14 -4.73 8.04
N GLN A 69 3.01 -4.08 8.82
CA GLN A 69 2.71 -3.71 10.20
C GLN A 69 1.60 -2.66 10.28
N ARG A 70 1.68 -1.65 9.40
CA ARG A 70 0.68 -0.57 9.31
C ARG A 70 -0.64 -1.09 8.77
N VAL A 71 -0.59 -1.93 7.74
CA VAL A 71 -1.79 -2.58 7.19
C VAL A 71 -2.47 -3.41 8.27
N LEU A 72 -1.73 -4.28 8.99
CA LEU A 72 -2.29 -5.09 10.06
C LEU A 72 -2.96 -4.23 11.13
N GLU A 73 -2.37 -3.10 11.52
CA GLU A 73 -2.98 -2.14 12.46
C GLU A 73 -4.26 -1.51 11.91
N ALA A 74 -4.28 -1.10 10.64
CA ALA A 74 -5.42 -0.46 10.02
C ALA A 74 -6.62 -1.43 9.81
N VAL A 75 -6.35 -2.71 9.58
CA VAL A 75 -7.41 -3.69 9.27
C VAL A 75 -7.94 -4.43 10.49
N HIS A 76 -7.24 -4.40 11.62
CA HIS A 76 -7.56 -5.18 12.82
C HIS A 76 -8.83 -4.68 13.50
N GLY A 77 -9.83 -5.57 13.62
CA GLY A 77 -11.16 -5.21 14.12
C GLY A 77 -12.02 -4.45 13.10
N VAL A 78 -11.52 -4.24 11.88
CA VAL A 78 -12.18 -3.48 10.81
C VAL A 78 -12.48 -4.38 9.61
N LEU A 79 -11.43 -4.84 8.90
CA LEU A 79 -11.54 -5.74 7.74
C LEU A 79 -11.18 -7.20 8.07
N ILE A 80 -10.47 -7.41 9.18
CA ILE A 80 -10.24 -8.72 9.78
C ILE A 80 -10.78 -8.73 11.21
N PRO A 81 -11.23 -9.87 11.75
CA PRO A 81 -11.76 -9.90 13.11
C PRO A 81 -10.72 -9.47 14.15
N GLU A 82 -11.20 -8.91 15.26
CA GLU A 82 -10.33 -8.58 16.38
C GLU A 82 -9.63 -9.84 16.91
N ARG A 83 -8.42 -9.66 17.43
CA ARG A 83 -7.53 -10.71 17.91
C ARG A 83 -6.97 -10.26 19.25
N THR A 84 -6.76 -11.21 20.14
CA THR A 84 -6.03 -10.97 21.39
C THR A 84 -4.65 -10.37 21.09
N THR A 85 -4.12 -9.57 22.01
CA THR A 85 -2.78 -8.95 21.88
C THR A 85 -1.69 -9.95 21.48
N GLU A 86 -1.72 -11.15 22.05
CA GLU A 86 -0.76 -12.22 21.74
C GLU A 86 -0.87 -12.69 20.28
N ARG A 87 -2.05 -13.14 19.84
CA ARG A 87 -2.30 -13.54 18.44
C ARG A 87 -1.98 -12.42 17.44
N PHE A 88 -2.30 -11.18 17.78
CA PHE A 88 -1.99 -10.04 16.90
C PHE A 88 -0.48 -9.76 16.83
N GLY A 89 0.23 -9.85 17.97
CA GLY A 89 1.70 -9.77 18.00
C GLY A 89 2.36 -10.88 17.18
N TRP A 90 1.81 -12.08 17.22
CA TRP A 90 2.23 -13.21 16.39
C TRP A 90 2.01 -12.93 14.90
N MET A 91 0.84 -12.41 14.51
CA MET A 91 0.54 -12.05 13.12
C MET A 91 1.52 -11.01 12.57
N LYS A 92 1.89 -10.02 13.39
CA LYS A 92 2.91 -9.02 13.07
C LYS A 92 4.29 -9.62 12.84
N ALA A 93 4.70 -10.56 13.68
CA ALA A 93 5.97 -11.27 13.52
C ALA A 93 6.00 -12.13 12.26
N PHE A 94 4.94 -12.92 12.02
CA PHE A 94 4.80 -13.73 10.81
C PHE A 94 4.79 -12.82 9.56
N GLY A 95 4.06 -11.72 9.62
CA GLY A 95 3.96 -10.71 8.59
C GLY A 95 5.32 -10.11 8.19
N ALA A 96 6.13 -9.73 9.18
CA ALA A 96 7.47 -9.19 8.94
C ALA A 96 8.38 -10.19 8.20
N VAL A 97 8.33 -11.47 8.60
CA VAL A 97 9.14 -12.51 7.96
C VAL A 97 8.66 -12.79 6.55
N VAL A 98 7.35 -13.01 6.34
CA VAL A 98 6.81 -13.29 5.01
C VAL A 98 7.00 -12.09 4.06
N GLY A 99 6.88 -10.86 4.57
CA GLY A 99 7.17 -9.64 3.83
C GLY A 99 8.63 -9.56 3.35
N LEU A 100 9.59 -10.06 4.13
CA LEU A 100 10.98 -10.11 3.71
C LEU A 100 11.31 -11.23 2.74
N ILE A 101 10.49 -12.27 2.63
CA ILE A 101 10.79 -13.44 1.78
C ILE A 101 9.86 -13.59 0.58
N HIS A 102 8.78 -12.82 0.48
CA HIS A 102 7.77 -13.01 -0.56
C HIS A 102 8.34 -13.01 -2.00
N ASP A 103 9.43 -12.26 -2.18
CA ASP A 103 10.08 -12.02 -3.47
C ASP A 103 11.43 -12.72 -3.66
N VAL A 104 11.83 -13.63 -2.77
CA VAL A 104 13.13 -14.34 -2.91
C VAL A 104 13.25 -15.14 -4.21
N GLY A 105 12.12 -15.42 -4.88
CA GLY A 105 12.07 -16.01 -6.20
C GLY A 105 12.66 -15.13 -7.32
N MET A 106 12.82 -13.82 -7.12
CA MET A 106 13.30 -12.87 -8.14
C MET A 106 14.80 -12.98 -8.47
N VAL A 107 15.52 -13.94 -7.88
CA VAL A 107 16.93 -14.25 -8.18
C VAL A 107 17.21 -14.60 -9.65
N ASP A 108 16.18 -14.88 -10.45
CA ASP A 108 16.22 -15.00 -11.91
C ASP A 108 15.59 -13.75 -12.54
N LEU A 109 16.45 -12.86 -13.00
CA LEU A 109 16.07 -11.62 -13.67
C LEU A 109 15.87 -11.84 -15.17
N SER A 110 14.90 -12.68 -15.49
CA SER A 110 14.34 -12.83 -16.83
C SER A 110 12.84 -12.57 -16.79
N GLN A 111 12.21 -12.38 -17.95
CA GLN A 111 10.75 -12.29 -18.01
C GLN A 111 10.07 -13.53 -17.45
N PHE A 112 10.65 -14.72 -17.66
CA PHE A 112 10.19 -15.97 -17.07
C PHE A 112 10.33 -15.95 -15.54
N GLY A 113 11.49 -15.55 -15.04
CA GLY A 113 11.76 -15.45 -13.61
C GLY A 113 10.83 -14.47 -12.92
N ARG A 114 10.62 -13.27 -13.48
CA ARG A 114 9.59 -12.31 -13.03
C ARG A 114 8.21 -12.93 -13.04
N PHE A 115 7.86 -13.69 -14.06
CA PHE A 115 6.52 -14.27 -14.13
C PHE A 115 6.29 -15.39 -13.09
N MET A 116 7.33 -16.15 -12.78
CA MET A 116 7.27 -17.34 -11.91
C MET A 116 7.83 -17.10 -10.50
N HIS A 117 8.17 -15.85 -10.13
CA HIS A 117 8.78 -15.57 -8.83
C HIS A 117 7.92 -15.96 -7.62
N PRO A 118 6.57 -15.88 -7.62
CA PRO A 118 5.78 -16.25 -6.45
C PRO A 118 5.87 -17.76 -6.17
N GLU A 119 5.74 -18.59 -7.21
CA GLU A 119 5.89 -20.05 -7.08
C GLU A 119 7.35 -20.43 -6.80
N ARG A 120 8.31 -19.70 -7.37
CA ARG A 120 9.73 -19.91 -7.06
C ARG A 120 10.05 -19.57 -5.61
N ALA A 121 9.48 -18.51 -5.03
CA ALA A 121 9.66 -18.16 -3.63
C ALA A 121 9.20 -19.32 -2.72
N THR A 122 8.03 -19.91 -3.02
CA THR A 122 7.51 -21.13 -2.36
C THR A 122 8.54 -22.26 -2.44
N GLN A 123 9.05 -22.57 -3.63
CA GLN A 123 10.01 -23.65 -3.83
C GLN A 123 11.36 -23.38 -3.16
N THR A 124 11.81 -22.12 -3.11
CA THR A 124 13.05 -21.71 -2.45
C THR A 124 12.96 -21.90 -0.94
N VAL A 125 11.85 -21.50 -0.30
CA VAL A 125 11.64 -21.72 1.15
C VAL A 125 11.68 -23.22 1.49
N LEU A 126 11.09 -24.04 0.62
CA LEU A 126 11.11 -25.50 0.73
C LEU A 126 12.42 -26.14 0.26
N ALA A 127 13.43 -25.39 -0.19
CA ALA A 127 14.68 -25.96 -0.72
C ALA A 127 15.80 -25.96 0.35
N PRO A 128 16.78 -26.88 0.26
CA PRO A 128 17.86 -26.97 1.25
C PRO A 128 18.71 -25.69 1.38
N GLU A 129 18.75 -24.88 0.32
CA GLU A 129 19.43 -23.58 0.31
C GLU A 129 18.84 -22.55 1.27
N PHE A 130 17.64 -22.80 1.80
CA PHE A 130 16.98 -21.99 2.82
C PHE A 130 17.12 -22.57 4.24
N ASP A 131 17.75 -23.74 4.42
CA ASP A 131 17.79 -24.45 5.71
C ASP A 131 18.50 -23.66 6.82
N ASP A 132 19.54 -22.89 6.51
CA ASP A 132 20.27 -22.08 7.49
C ASP A 132 19.50 -20.82 7.91
N VAL A 133 18.77 -20.20 6.96
CA VAL A 133 17.81 -19.12 7.25
C VAL A 133 16.71 -19.64 8.14
N PHE A 134 16.13 -20.80 7.78
CA PHE A 134 15.09 -21.45 8.55
C PHE A 134 15.55 -21.84 9.95
N ALA A 135 16.74 -22.43 10.10
CA ALA A 135 17.29 -22.78 11.41
C ALA A 135 17.52 -21.56 12.29
N SER A 136 17.96 -20.45 11.70
CA SER A 136 18.14 -19.18 12.42
C SER A 136 16.80 -18.59 12.86
N LEU A 137 15.78 -18.64 12.00
CA LEU A 137 14.41 -18.25 12.36
C LEU A 137 13.83 -19.15 13.44
N TRP A 138 14.03 -20.47 13.34
CA TRP A 138 13.54 -21.42 14.33
C TRP A 138 14.16 -21.18 15.72
N ALA A 139 15.41 -20.74 15.77
CA ALA A 139 16.08 -20.34 17.00
C ALA A 139 15.66 -18.95 17.51
N ASP A 140 15.08 -18.10 16.66
CA ASP A 140 14.65 -16.73 16.95
C ASP A 140 13.13 -16.69 17.19
N ASP A 141 12.68 -16.99 18.41
CA ASP A 141 11.25 -17.01 18.79
C ASP A 141 10.66 -15.61 19.04
N ARG A 142 10.96 -14.65 18.16
CA ARG A 142 10.40 -13.30 18.25
C ARG A 142 8.92 -13.33 17.88
N GLY A 143 8.11 -12.66 18.70
CA GLY A 143 6.65 -12.65 18.55
C GLY A 143 5.98 -14.01 18.76
N GLY A 144 6.69 -14.99 19.34
CA GLY A 144 6.13 -16.31 19.66
C GLY A 144 5.89 -17.21 18.44
N LEU A 145 6.61 -16.97 17.33
CA LEU A 145 6.43 -17.71 16.08
C LEU A 145 6.60 -19.22 16.24
N THR A 146 7.62 -19.64 16.99
CA THR A 146 7.98 -21.05 17.13
C THR A 146 7.30 -21.66 18.35
N SER A 147 7.22 -20.92 19.45
CA SER A 147 6.53 -21.36 20.68
C SER A 147 5.06 -21.68 20.42
N ARG A 148 4.31 -20.81 19.71
CA ARG A 148 2.89 -21.08 19.40
C ARG A 148 2.69 -22.41 18.66
N LEU A 149 3.56 -22.73 17.71
CA LEU A 149 3.47 -23.99 16.94
C LEU A 149 3.86 -25.19 17.80
N SER A 150 4.86 -25.03 18.67
CA SER A 150 5.23 -26.05 19.66
C SER A 150 4.08 -26.33 20.63
N ASP A 151 3.43 -25.30 21.17
CA ASP A 151 2.32 -25.43 22.11
C ASP A 151 1.13 -26.16 21.48
N LEU A 152 0.76 -25.80 20.23
CA LEU A 152 -0.29 -26.49 19.47
C LEU A 152 0.04 -27.95 19.16
N HIS A 153 1.32 -28.28 19.00
CA HIS A 153 1.73 -29.68 18.80
C HIS A 153 1.70 -30.47 20.11
N GLU A 154 2.16 -29.86 21.21
CA GLU A 154 2.12 -30.47 22.55
C GLU A 154 0.69 -30.70 23.05
N SER A 155 -0.27 -29.84 22.66
CA SER A 155 -1.69 -30.03 22.92
C SER A 155 -2.37 -31.08 22.01
N ASN A 156 -1.63 -31.66 21.04
CA ASN A 156 -2.10 -32.54 19.97
C ASN A 156 -3.03 -31.89 18.93
N GLY A 157 -3.09 -30.55 18.87
CA GLY A 157 -3.78 -29.82 17.80
C GLY A 157 -3.08 -30.00 16.45
N LEU A 158 -1.74 -29.89 16.42
CA LEU A 158 -0.94 -30.14 15.22
C LEU A 158 -0.41 -31.58 15.17
N GLN A 159 -0.87 -32.37 14.20
CA GLN A 159 -0.35 -33.72 13.95
C GLN A 159 1.03 -33.70 13.25
N THR A 160 1.30 -32.62 12.53
CA THR A 160 2.57 -32.39 11.81
C THR A 160 3.57 -31.70 12.73
N ALA A 161 4.87 -32.03 12.59
CA ALA A 161 5.92 -31.41 13.39
C ALA A 161 5.92 -29.87 13.24
N PRO A 162 6.08 -29.09 14.33
CA PRO A 162 6.05 -27.62 14.32
C PRO A 162 6.98 -26.97 13.28
N GLN A 163 8.19 -27.52 13.10
CA GLN A 163 9.16 -27.03 12.12
C GLN A 163 8.63 -27.17 10.68
N THR A 164 7.97 -28.29 10.40
CA THR A 164 7.37 -28.54 9.09
C THR A 164 6.24 -27.56 8.83
N VAL A 165 5.36 -27.35 9.81
CA VAL A 165 4.25 -26.37 9.71
C VAL A 165 4.78 -24.96 9.51
N LEU A 166 5.79 -24.51 10.26
CA LEU A 166 6.39 -23.18 10.06
C LEU A 166 6.96 -23.04 8.65
N ARG A 167 7.67 -24.06 8.15
CA ARG A 167 8.27 -24.03 6.82
C ARG A 167 7.20 -23.97 5.73
N GLU A 168 6.10 -24.70 5.88
CA GLU A 168 4.94 -24.61 5.01
C GLU A 168 4.28 -23.23 5.06
N MET A 169 4.07 -22.65 6.25
CA MET A 169 3.53 -21.28 6.38
C MET A 169 4.38 -20.25 5.63
N LEU A 170 5.71 -20.32 5.75
CA LEU A 170 6.62 -19.45 5.01
C LEU A 170 6.58 -19.70 3.50
N ALA A 171 6.36 -20.95 3.10
CA ALA A 171 6.20 -21.33 1.70
C ALA A 171 4.89 -20.81 1.09
N MET A 172 3.92 -20.34 1.89
CA MET A 172 2.75 -19.62 1.40
C MET A 172 3.08 -18.23 0.81
N ALA A 173 4.36 -17.89 0.64
CA ALA A 173 4.82 -16.70 -0.07
C ALA A 173 4.15 -16.51 -1.44
N VAL A 174 3.79 -17.57 -2.19
CA VAL A 174 3.03 -17.45 -3.45
C VAL A 174 1.72 -16.67 -3.30
N CYS A 175 1.13 -16.70 -2.11
CA CYS A 175 -0.11 -16.01 -1.81
C CYS A 175 0.01 -14.49 -1.85
N HIS A 176 1.20 -13.89 -1.93
CA HIS A 176 1.32 -12.44 -2.17
C HIS A 176 0.82 -12.02 -3.56
N SER A 177 0.76 -12.94 -4.54
CA SER A 177 0.36 -12.60 -5.90
C SER A 177 -1.12 -12.88 -6.17
N LYS A 178 -1.93 -11.82 -6.37
CA LYS A 178 -3.35 -11.93 -6.79
C LYS A 178 -3.54 -12.68 -8.11
N THR A 179 -2.53 -12.65 -9.00
CA THR A 179 -2.59 -13.33 -10.30
C THR A 179 -2.34 -14.83 -10.21
N LYS A 180 -1.74 -15.31 -9.12
CA LYS A 180 -1.44 -16.73 -8.89
C LYS A 180 -2.45 -17.38 -7.96
N VAL A 181 -2.85 -16.66 -6.92
CA VAL A 181 -3.81 -17.14 -5.93
C VAL A 181 -4.96 -16.13 -5.89
N ALA A 182 -6.09 -16.46 -6.52
CA ALA A 182 -7.26 -15.60 -6.51
C ALA A 182 -7.82 -15.46 -5.08
N ILE A 183 -8.59 -14.40 -4.83
CA ILE A 183 -9.23 -14.19 -3.53
C ILE A 183 -10.20 -15.33 -3.14
N SER A 184 -10.86 -15.94 -4.13
CA SER A 184 -11.72 -17.11 -3.93
C SER A 184 -10.93 -18.29 -3.37
N VAL A 185 -9.70 -18.49 -3.84
CA VAL A 185 -8.80 -19.54 -3.33
C VAL A 185 -8.37 -19.22 -1.90
N LEU A 186 -8.06 -17.96 -1.56
CA LEU A 186 -7.79 -17.61 -0.15
C LEU A 186 -9.00 -17.74 0.78
N ASN A 187 -10.22 -17.82 0.23
CA ASN A 187 -11.45 -18.03 0.99
C ASN A 187 -11.83 -19.52 1.11
N ASP A 188 -11.14 -20.41 0.39
CA ASP A 188 -11.43 -21.84 0.35
C ASP A 188 -10.17 -22.62 0.75
N ARG A 189 -10.22 -23.27 1.91
CA ARG A 189 -9.06 -23.94 2.51
C ARG A 189 -8.61 -25.15 1.68
N ASP A 190 -9.52 -25.85 1.03
CA ASP A 190 -9.21 -27.01 0.19
C ASP A 190 -8.53 -26.57 -1.11
N ASP A 191 -9.10 -25.58 -1.80
CA ASP A 191 -8.49 -25.01 -3.01
C ASP A 191 -7.12 -24.38 -2.69
N LEU A 192 -7.00 -23.69 -1.55
CA LEU A 192 -5.74 -23.11 -1.09
C LEU A 192 -4.67 -24.19 -0.91
N ARG A 193 -5.03 -25.28 -0.24
CA ARG A 193 -4.14 -26.42 -0.04
C ARG A 193 -3.68 -27.01 -1.37
N GLU A 194 -4.59 -27.23 -2.32
CA GLU A 194 -4.26 -27.76 -3.65
C GLU A 194 -3.27 -26.86 -4.39
N VAL A 195 -3.50 -25.54 -4.37
CA VAL A 195 -2.63 -24.57 -5.02
C VAL A 195 -1.24 -24.54 -4.39
N LEU A 196 -1.14 -24.61 -3.05
CA LEU A 196 0.13 -24.66 -2.33
C LEU A 196 0.92 -25.94 -2.63
N GLN A 197 0.26 -27.09 -2.64
CA GLN A 197 0.88 -28.37 -3.01
C GLN A 197 1.37 -28.34 -4.47
N THR A 198 0.56 -27.78 -5.38
CA THR A 198 0.90 -27.65 -6.79
C THR A 198 2.11 -26.73 -7.01
N ALA A 199 2.13 -25.56 -6.37
CA ALA A 199 3.24 -24.62 -6.42
C ALA A 199 4.53 -25.21 -5.84
N ALA A 200 4.42 -25.98 -4.76
CA ALA A 200 5.54 -26.65 -4.12
C ALA A 200 6.14 -27.74 -5.02
N THR A 201 5.32 -28.54 -5.69
CA THR A 201 5.77 -29.80 -6.34
C THR A 201 5.95 -29.74 -7.84
N THR A 202 5.34 -28.79 -8.54
CA THR A 202 5.37 -28.74 -10.01
C THR A 202 6.58 -27.95 -10.51
N ASP A 203 7.22 -28.43 -11.57
CA ASP A 203 8.32 -27.71 -12.22
C ASP A 203 7.85 -26.34 -12.74
N LEU A 204 8.64 -25.28 -12.52
CA LEU A 204 8.27 -23.91 -12.87
C LEU A 204 7.98 -23.74 -14.37
N ARG A 205 8.66 -24.49 -15.26
CA ARG A 205 8.38 -24.44 -16.71
C ARG A 205 7.04 -25.07 -17.03
N CYS A 206 6.69 -26.15 -16.32
CA CYS A 206 5.38 -26.79 -16.47
C CYS A 206 4.26 -25.85 -16.00
N LEU A 207 4.41 -25.24 -14.81
CA LEU A 207 3.48 -24.23 -14.29
C LEU A 207 3.32 -23.05 -15.25
N TYR A 208 4.44 -22.52 -15.76
CA TYR A 208 4.43 -21.44 -16.73
C TYR A 208 3.59 -21.77 -17.96
N LEU A 209 3.79 -22.94 -18.56
CA LEU A 209 3.03 -23.36 -19.74
C LEU A 209 1.56 -23.61 -19.43
N GLN A 210 1.22 -24.20 -18.28
CA GLN A 210 -0.17 -24.36 -17.84
C GLN A 210 -0.87 -23.00 -17.73
N GLN A 211 -0.20 -22.01 -17.14
CA GLN A 211 -0.75 -20.66 -17.00
C GLN A 211 -0.86 -19.94 -18.34
N GLN A 212 0.10 -20.10 -19.24
CA GLN A 212 0.03 -19.58 -20.60
C GLN A 212 -1.12 -20.22 -21.40
N ALA A 213 -1.38 -21.51 -21.20
CA ALA A 213 -2.48 -22.22 -21.83
C ALA A 213 -3.83 -21.69 -21.31
N ALA A 214 -3.99 -21.56 -19.99
CA ALA A 214 -5.18 -20.99 -19.38
C ALA A 214 -5.47 -19.57 -19.90
N ARG A 215 -4.46 -18.70 -19.95
CA ARG A 215 -4.59 -17.34 -20.49
C ARG A 215 -4.99 -17.32 -21.96
N ALA A 216 -4.38 -18.18 -22.78
CA ALA A 216 -4.73 -18.29 -24.20
C ALA A 216 -6.15 -18.82 -24.37
N ALA A 217 -6.58 -19.80 -23.57
CA ALA A 217 -7.95 -20.31 -23.58
C ALA A 217 -8.99 -19.23 -23.23
N SER A 218 -8.77 -18.47 -22.15
CA SER A 218 -9.65 -17.35 -21.79
C SER A 218 -9.65 -16.23 -22.83
N ALA A 219 -8.56 -16.02 -23.55
CA ALA A 219 -8.52 -15.06 -24.67
C ALA A 219 -9.34 -15.55 -25.87
N VAL A 220 -9.31 -16.86 -26.19
CA VAL A 220 -10.17 -17.46 -27.22
C VAL A 220 -11.65 -17.33 -26.86
N GLU A 221 -11.99 -17.62 -25.61
CA GLU A 221 -13.37 -17.51 -25.12
C GLU A 221 -13.88 -16.07 -25.19
N ARG A 222 -13.12 -15.09 -24.71
CA ARG A 222 -13.48 -13.67 -24.80
C ARG A 222 -13.65 -13.21 -26.25
N ALA A 223 -12.70 -13.53 -27.13
CA ALA A 223 -12.83 -13.19 -28.54
C ALA A 223 -14.09 -13.81 -29.16
N HIS A 224 -14.49 -15.01 -28.74
CA HIS A 224 -15.73 -15.62 -29.20
C HIS A 224 -16.98 -14.88 -28.69
N LEU A 225 -17.01 -14.51 -27.41
CA LEU A 225 -18.11 -13.75 -26.80
C LEU A 225 -18.27 -12.36 -27.42
N ASP A 226 -17.16 -11.69 -27.72
CA ASP A 226 -17.14 -10.34 -28.29
C ASP A 226 -17.29 -10.32 -29.81
N GLY A 227 -17.39 -11.50 -30.46
CA GLY A 227 -17.49 -11.62 -31.92
C GLY A 227 -16.21 -11.20 -32.66
N LEU A 228 -15.06 -11.23 -31.98
CA LEU A 228 -13.75 -10.86 -32.51
C LEU A 228 -13.02 -12.07 -33.12
N ASP A 229 -12.00 -11.79 -33.95
CA ASP A 229 -11.15 -12.85 -34.50
C ASP A 229 -10.27 -13.48 -33.40
N ALA A 230 -10.47 -14.78 -33.18
CA ALA A 230 -9.73 -15.57 -32.19
C ALA A 230 -8.52 -16.32 -32.77
N THR A 231 -8.14 -16.08 -34.03
CA THR A 231 -7.11 -16.87 -34.74
C THR A 231 -5.76 -16.87 -34.02
N GLU A 232 -5.26 -15.71 -33.61
CA GLU A 232 -3.98 -15.59 -32.91
C GLU A 232 -4.01 -16.29 -31.54
N ALA A 233 -5.08 -16.08 -30.77
CA ALA A 233 -5.27 -16.72 -29.46
C ALA A 233 -5.35 -18.25 -29.58
N LYS A 234 -6.04 -18.77 -30.59
CA LYS A 234 -6.11 -20.21 -30.88
C LYS A 234 -4.76 -20.79 -31.27
N GLU A 235 -3.99 -20.08 -32.10
CA GLU A 235 -2.66 -20.52 -32.50
C GLU A 235 -1.68 -20.52 -31.31
N ARG A 236 -1.76 -19.50 -30.45
CA ARG A 236 -1.00 -19.47 -29.19
C ARG A 236 -1.37 -20.63 -28.29
N LEU A 237 -2.66 -20.89 -28.09
CA LEU A 237 -3.15 -22.02 -27.28
C LEU A 237 -2.57 -23.34 -27.78
N ARG A 238 -2.69 -23.64 -29.09
CA ARG A 238 -2.13 -24.86 -29.70
C ARG A 238 -0.63 -25.01 -29.49
N LYS A 239 0.14 -23.93 -29.67
CA LYS A 239 1.60 -23.95 -29.48
C LYS A 239 1.96 -24.27 -28.02
N VAL A 240 1.25 -23.66 -27.07
CA VAL A 240 1.49 -23.87 -25.64
C VAL A 240 1.07 -25.28 -25.22
N GLU A 241 -0.07 -25.79 -25.69
CA GLU A 241 -0.53 -27.15 -25.42
C GLU A 241 0.43 -28.20 -26.01
N ALA A 242 0.95 -27.98 -27.22
CA ALA A 242 1.95 -28.85 -27.82
C ALA A 242 3.26 -28.86 -27.00
N ALA A 243 3.72 -27.69 -26.55
CA ALA A 243 4.88 -27.56 -25.68
C ALA A 243 4.65 -28.29 -24.33
N LEU A 244 3.49 -28.11 -23.72
CA LEU A 244 3.13 -28.80 -22.47
C LEU A 244 3.05 -30.33 -22.66
N GLY A 245 2.48 -30.79 -23.77
CA GLY A 245 2.40 -32.22 -24.13
C GLY A 245 3.77 -32.87 -24.36
N SER A 246 4.79 -32.09 -24.71
CA SER A 246 6.17 -32.59 -24.88
C SER A 246 6.96 -32.75 -23.58
N ILE A 247 6.46 -32.22 -22.45
CA ILE A 247 7.11 -32.38 -21.14
C ILE A 247 6.81 -33.78 -20.60
N SER A 248 7.85 -34.57 -20.36
CA SER A 248 7.71 -35.92 -19.81
C SER A 248 7.18 -35.89 -18.36
N PRO A 249 6.49 -36.94 -17.87
CA PRO A 249 6.00 -36.98 -16.50
C PRO A 249 7.07 -36.70 -15.43
N ALA A 250 8.31 -37.19 -15.65
CA ALA A 250 9.43 -36.96 -14.74
C ALA A 250 9.92 -35.50 -14.73
N GLU A 251 9.73 -34.75 -15.82
CA GLU A 251 10.06 -33.32 -15.92
C GLU A 251 8.95 -32.40 -15.39
N ARG A 252 7.74 -32.92 -15.17
CA ARG A 252 6.64 -32.15 -14.59
C ARG A 252 6.81 -31.94 -13.09
N LEU A 253 7.51 -32.85 -12.43
CA LEU A 253 7.86 -32.72 -11.01
C LEU A 253 9.07 -31.82 -10.86
N SER A 254 8.97 -30.84 -9.96
CA SER A 254 10.11 -30.03 -9.55
C SER A 254 11.17 -30.96 -8.97
N ARG A 255 12.36 -31.00 -9.60
CA ARG A 255 13.47 -31.84 -9.13
C ARG A 255 13.94 -31.44 -7.72
N PHE A 256 13.71 -30.18 -7.35
CA PHE A 256 13.99 -29.66 -6.02
C PHE A 256 12.96 -30.17 -5.01
N ALA A 257 11.68 -30.03 -5.34
CA ALA A 257 10.58 -30.49 -4.50
C ALA A 257 10.63 -32.00 -4.30
N HIS A 258 10.84 -32.78 -5.36
CA HIS A 258 10.84 -34.24 -5.27
C HIS A 258 11.89 -34.78 -4.29
N ARG A 259 13.04 -34.11 -4.10
CA ARG A 259 14.05 -34.55 -3.10
C ARG A 259 13.69 -34.16 -1.67
N GLN A 260 13.07 -33.00 -1.49
CA GLN A 260 12.68 -32.46 -0.17
C GLN A 260 11.40 -33.11 0.34
N THR A 261 10.37 -33.23 -0.51
CA THR A 261 9.13 -33.91 -0.16
C THR A 261 9.38 -35.37 0.21
N SER A 262 10.28 -36.05 -0.50
CA SER A 262 10.65 -37.45 -0.19
C SER A 262 11.50 -37.62 1.08
N ALA A 263 12.10 -36.54 1.61
CA ALA A 263 12.94 -36.58 2.81
C ALA A 263 12.18 -36.23 4.10
N GLY A 264 11.15 -35.38 3.99
CA GLY A 264 10.33 -34.91 5.12
C GLY A 264 8.92 -35.49 5.20
N TYR A 265 8.41 -36.12 4.15
CA TYR A 265 7.03 -36.64 4.06
C TYR A 265 7.03 -38.08 3.56
N ALA A 266 6.10 -38.89 4.06
CA ALA A 266 5.89 -40.24 3.52
C ALA A 266 5.05 -40.16 2.24
N ASP A 267 3.99 -39.34 2.28
CA ASP A 267 3.17 -38.96 1.13
C ASP A 267 2.84 -37.46 1.17
N PHE A 268 3.58 -36.66 0.41
CA PHE A 268 3.35 -35.21 0.38
C PHE A 268 1.98 -34.82 -0.15
N ALA A 269 1.37 -35.60 -1.05
CA ALA A 269 0.03 -35.28 -1.55
C ALA A 269 -1.01 -35.42 -0.42
N ALA A 270 -0.85 -36.42 0.45
CA ALA A 270 -1.72 -36.63 1.60
C ALA A 270 -1.37 -35.74 2.82
N GLU A 271 -0.10 -35.45 3.05
CA GLU A 271 0.40 -34.83 4.28
C GLU A 271 0.68 -33.32 4.16
N GLY A 272 1.18 -32.88 3.00
CA GLY A 272 1.62 -31.51 2.79
C GLY A 272 0.48 -30.52 2.97
N PHE A 273 0.73 -29.47 3.75
CA PHE A 273 -0.23 -28.41 4.10
C PHE A 273 -1.54 -28.94 4.72
N SER A 274 -1.53 -30.14 5.31
CA SER A 274 -2.73 -30.75 5.89
C SER A 274 -3.36 -29.93 7.02
N TRP A 275 -2.55 -29.17 7.76
CA TRP A 275 -3.02 -28.28 8.83
C TRP A 275 -3.93 -27.15 8.31
N VAL A 276 -3.83 -26.77 7.02
CA VAL A 276 -4.67 -25.74 6.38
C VAL A 276 -6.14 -26.14 6.37
N VAL A 277 -6.42 -27.44 6.32
CA VAL A 277 -7.78 -28.02 6.28
C VAL A 277 -8.12 -28.75 7.58
N SER A 278 -7.42 -28.44 8.67
CA SER A 278 -7.71 -29.04 9.98
C SER A 278 -9.05 -28.57 10.52
N ASP A 279 -9.81 -29.49 11.12
CA ASP A 279 -11.05 -29.19 11.86
C ASP A 279 -10.78 -28.88 13.36
N ASP A 280 -9.52 -28.94 13.81
CA ASP A 280 -9.16 -28.57 15.19
C ASP A 280 -9.31 -27.05 15.40
N PRO A 281 -10.12 -26.57 16.37
CA PRO A 281 -10.41 -25.15 16.51
C PRO A 281 -9.19 -24.24 16.76
N GLU A 282 -8.15 -24.74 17.42
CA GLU A 282 -6.95 -23.94 17.68
C GLU A 282 -6.08 -23.85 16.41
N VAL A 283 -6.06 -24.92 15.61
CA VAL A 283 -5.41 -24.92 14.30
C VAL A 283 -6.20 -24.08 13.30
N GLU A 284 -7.53 -24.12 13.30
CA GLU A 284 -8.36 -23.23 12.49
C GLU A 284 -8.07 -21.75 12.79
N ALA A 285 -7.92 -21.41 14.08
CA ALA A 285 -7.54 -20.06 14.48
C ALA A 285 -6.14 -19.66 14.00
N LEU A 286 -5.19 -20.61 13.92
CA LEU A 286 -3.88 -20.40 13.30
C LEU A 286 -4.02 -20.18 11.79
N VAL A 287 -4.82 -20.99 11.09
CA VAL A 287 -5.06 -20.84 9.64
C VAL A 287 -5.66 -19.47 9.34
N ASP A 288 -6.65 -19.04 10.10
CA ASP A 288 -7.28 -17.72 9.94
C ASP A 288 -6.27 -16.58 10.17
N ASP A 289 -5.38 -16.71 11.17
CA ASP A 289 -4.31 -15.73 11.41
C ASP A 289 -3.31 -15.69 10.25
N VAL A 290 -2.91 -16.84 9.71
CA VAL A 290 -2.00 -16.94 8.56
C VAL A 290 -2.64 -16.31 7.31
N VAL A 291 -3.87 -16.71 6.98
CA VAL A 291 -4.58 -16.23 5.80
C VAL A 291 -4.83 -14.72 5.89
N ASP A 292 -5.23 -14.21 7.07
CA ASP A 292 -5.43 -12.77 7.26
C ASP A 292 -4.11 -11.97 7.16
N THR A 293 -3.00 -12.53 7.66
CA THR A 293 -1.67 -11.93 7.43
C THR A 293 -1.26 -11.97 5.95
N LEU A 294 -1.61 -13.01 5.20
CA LEU A 294 -1.32 -13.06 3.76
C LEU A 294 -2.17 -12.07 2.96
N ARG A 295 -3.39 -11.76 3.40
CA ARG A 295 -4.19 -10.65 2.84
C ARG A 295 -3.53 -9.31 3.11
N ALA A 296 -3.06 -9.12 4.34
CA ALA A 296 -2.29 -7.93 4.71
C ALA A 296 -0.98 -7.82 3.91
N LEU A 297 -0.32 -8.93 3.59
CA LEU A 297 0.87 -8.95 2.73
C LEU A 297 0.57 -8.44 1.32
N ARG A 298 -0.54 -8.88 0.69
CA ARG A 298 -0.95 -8.35 -0.63
C ARG A 298 -1.18 -6.85 -0.60
N ALA A 299 -1.92 -6.40 0.41
CA ALA A 299 -2.20 -4.98 0.59
C ALA A 299 -0.90 -4.21 0.83
N ALA A 300 -0.02 -4.69 1.71
CA ALA A 300 1.28 -4.05 1.99
C ALA A 300 2.16 -3.96 0.75
N ASP A 301 2.22 -5.02 -0.06
CA ASP A 301 2.93 -5.03 -1.33
C ASP A 301 2.37 -3.96 -2.29
N ALA A 302 1.04 -3.83 -2.37
CA ALA A 302 0.41 -2.79 -3.18
C ALA A 302 0.51 -1.35 -2.60
N LEU A 303 0.68 -1.21 -1.29
CA LEU A 303 0.76 0.09 -0.59
C LEU A 303 2.19 0.56 -0.35
N ARG A 304 3.18 -0.21 -0.79
CA ARG A 304 4.60 0.14 -0.79
C ARG A 304 4.87 1.54 -1.36
N GLN A 305 6.05 2.06 -1.09
CA GLN A 305 6.58 3.29 -1.67
C GLN A 305 6.43 3.28 -3.19
N ARG A 306 5.96 4.40 -3.75
CA ARG A 306 5.76 4.63 -5.18
C ARG A 306 6.35 6.00 -5.58
N GLY A 307 6.37 6.27 -6.87
CA GLY A 307 6.82 7.56 -7.39
C GLY A 307 8.27 7.89 -7.02
N THR A 308 8.48 9.16 -6.65
CA THR A 308 9.82 9.72 -6.42
C THR A 308 10.53 9.20 -5.17
N VAL A 309 9.78 8.60 -4.24
CA VAL A 309 10.33 7.99 -3.03
C VAL A 309 10.83 6.57 -3.32
N LEU A 310 10.22 5.91 -4.31
CA LEU A 310 10.59 4.56 -4.72
C LEU A 310 11.90 4.59 -5.51
N LYS A 311 12.84 3.75 -5.07
CA LYS A 311 14.03 3.42 -5.86
C LYS A 311 13.86 2.06 -6.48
N THR A 312 14.20 1.94 -7.76
CA THR A 312 14.12 0.64 -8.44
C THR A 312 15.08 -0.37 -7.83
N SER A 313 15.00 -1.63 -8.25
CA SER A 313 16.00 -2.65 -7.90
C SER A 313 17.44 -2.21 -8.28
N GLY A 314 17.59 -1.42 -9.34
CA GLY A 314 18.86 -0.80 -9.75
C GLY A 314 19.22 0.49 -9.00
N ASN A 315 18.45 0.89 -7.99
CA ASN A 315 18.58 2.12 -7.22
C ASN A 315 18.37 3.40 -8.06
N TYR A 316 17.51 3.33 -9.08
CA TYR A 316 17.12 4.50 -9.90
C TYR A 316 15.94 5.23 -9.29
N GLU A 317 15.95 6.55 -9.41
CA GLU A 317 14.79 7.39 -9.09
C GLU A 317 13.82 7.33 -10.27
N VAL A 318 12.52 7.24 -9.98
CA VAL A 318 11.43 7.27 -10.97
C VAL A 318 10.54 8.48 -10.70
N PHE A 319 10.29 9.30 -11.71
CA PHE A 319 9.44 10.49 -11.55
C PHE A 319 8.72 10.84 -12.85
N VAL A 320 7.61 11.56 -12.74
CA VAL A 320 6.76 11.88 -13.89
C VAL A 320 7.20 13.18 -14.59
N ASP A 321 7.31 13.16 -15.92
CA ASP A 321 7.62 14.34 -16.72
C ASP A 321 6.46 15.36 -16.73
N GLN A 322 6.76 16.65 -16.75
CA GLN A 322 5.72 17.70 -16.74
C GLN A 322 5.09 17.97 -18.10
N ARG A 323 5.76 17.59 -19.19
CA ARG A 323 5.34 17.90 -20.56
C ARG A 323 4.62 16.74 -21.23
N SER A 324 4.97 15.50 -20.89
CA SER A 324 4.36 14.31 -21.48
C SER A 324 3.56 13.47 -20.49
N ALA A 325 3.73 13.71 -19.19
CA ALA A 325 3.27 12.83 -18.11
C ALA A 325 3.81 11.39 -18.17
N ASN A 326 4.85 11.13 -18.97
CA ASN A 326 5.52 9.83 -18.99
C ASN A 326 6.42 9.65 -17.75
N ALA A 327 6.75 8.40 -17.43
CA ALA A 327 7.76 8.10 -16.43
C ALA A 327 9.16 8.41 -16.95
N ILE A 328 9.98 9.02 -16.11
CA ILE A 328 11.41 9.21 -16.31
C ILE A 328 12.15 8.34 -15.30
N TYR A 329 13.08 7.53 -15.80
CA TYR A 329 14.02 6.77 -15.00
C TYR A 329 15.38 7.47 -14.99
N ALA A 330 15.87 7.80 -13.80
CA ALA A 330 17.18 8.40 -13.59
C ALA A 330 18.27 7.33 -13.49
N LEU A 331 18.77 6.88 -14.65
CA LEU A 331 19.71 5.76 -14.76
C LEU A 331 21.14 6.23 -14.51
N ARG A 332 21.80 5.66 -13.51
CA ARG A 332 23.21 5.94 -13.18
C ARG A 332 24.10 4.79 -13.64
N LEU A 333 25.10 5.09 -14.45
CA LEU A 333 26.11 4.10 -14.86
C LEU A 333 27.23 3.99 -13.80
N ASP A 334 27.64 5.14 -13.28
CA ASP A 334 28.66 5.32 -12.25
C ASP A 334 28.42 6.67 -11.54
N GLU A 335 29.37 7.13 -10.72
CA GLU A 335 29.25 8.40 -9.98
C GLU A 335 29.26 9.64 -10.91
N GLY A 336 29.75 9.52 -12.15
CA GLY A 336 29.91 10.64 -13.09
C GLY A 336 28.86 10.72 -14.20
N HIS A 337 28.09 9.65 -14.43
CA HIS A 337 27.18 9.56 -15.57
C HIS A 337 25.72 9.31 -15.15
N LEU A 338 24.85 10.27 -15.49
CA LEU A 338 23.40 10.21 -15.31
C LEU A 338 22.69 10.30 -16.66
N TYR A 339 21.79 9.37 -16.92
CA TYR A 339 20.92 9.33 -18.10
C TYR A 339 19.47 9.43 -17.66
N LEU A 340 18.67 10.26 -18.34
CA LEU A 340 17.23 10.35 -18.12
C LEU A 340 16.54 9.60 -19.25
N LEU A 341 15.95 8.45 -18.93
CA LEU A 341 15.19 7.66 -19.89
C LEU A 341 13.70 7.89 -19.66
N GLU A 342 13.04 8.53 -20.63
CA GLU A 342 11.59 8.67 -20.65
C GLU A 342 10.94 7.44 -21.28
N VAL A 343 9.92 6.90 -20.62
CA VAL A 343 9.23 5.67 -21.03
C VAL A 343 7.72 5.96 -21.20
N PRO A 344 7.17 5.81 -22.42
CA PRO A 344 5.75 6.06 -22.71
C PRO A 344 4.89 4.85 -22.34
N ASP A 345 5.02 4.37 -21.11
CA ASP A 345 4.22 3.29 -20.53
C ASP A 345 3.22 3.85 -19.51
N ARG A 346 1.94 3.54 -19.69
CA ARG A 346 0.85 4.09 -18.88
C ARG A 346 0.93 3.65 -17.42
N ILE A 347 1.35 2.42 -17.17
CA ILE A 347 1.50 1.89 -15.81
C ILE A 347 2.63 2.63 -15.11
N SER A 348 3.83 2.65 -15.72
CA SER A 348 4.98 3.39 -15.19
C SER A 348 4.66 4.88 -14.96
N ALA A 349 3.93 5.52 -15.88
CA ALA A 349 3.52 6.92 -15.76
C ALA A 349 2.61 7.16 -14.54
N GLY A 350 1.60 6.31 -14.33
CA GLY A 350 0.74 6.38 -13.17
C GLY A 350 1.51 6.14 -11.87
N GLU A 351 2.37 5.12 -11.84
CA GLU A 351 3.24 4.76 -10.71
C GLU A 351 4.14 5.93 -10.32
N ALA A 352 4.71 6.61 -11.31
CA ALA A 352 5.58 7.75 -11.13
C ALA A 352 4.87 8.98 -10.57
N ASN A 353 3.54 9.08 -10.71
CA ASN A 353 2.74 10.21 -10.23
C ASN A 353 2.00 9.93 -8.92
N VAL A 354 1.87 8.68 -8.47
CA VAL A 354 1.37 8.38 -7.13
C VAL A 354 2.42 8.77 -6.09
N ALA A 355 2.03 9.62 -5.14
CA ALA A 355 2.92 10.09 -4.07
C ALA A 355 2.80 9.25 -2.80
N SER A 356 1.60 8.80 -2.47
CA SER A 356 1.35 7.90 -1.35
C SER A 356 0.10 7.06 -1.60
N SER A 357 0.07 5.89 -0.98
CA SER A 357 -1.09 5.01 -0.89
C SER A 357 -1.07 4.36 0.49
N GLU A 358 -2.15 4.45 1.25
CA GLU A 358 -2.23 3.88 2.60
C GLU A 358 -3.67 3.47 2.95
N LEU A 359 -3.83 2.67 4.01
CA LEU A 359 -5.13 2.46 4.66
C LEU A 359 -5.24 3.40 5.86
N ASP A 360 -6.37 4.09 6.00
CA ASP A 360 -6.67 4.83 7.23
C ASP A 360 -7.21 3.90 8.34
N GLN A 361 -7.45 4.46 9.54
CA GLN A 361 -7.92 3.69 10.70
C GLN A 361 -9.33 3.09 10.52
N GLU A 362 -10.10 3.58 9.55
CA GLU A 362 -11.40 2.99 9.22
C GLU A 362 -11.25 1.93 8.11
N GLY A 363 -10.04 1.69 7.62
CA GLY A 363 -9.72 0.78 6.53
C GLY A 363 -10.01 1.35 5.14
N ASN A 364 -10.22 2.65 4.97
CA ASN A 364 -10.36 3.27 3.64
C ASN A 364 -9.01 3.38 2.94
N LEU A 365 -9.01 3.19 1.62
CA LEU A 365 -7.82 3.36 0.79
C LEU A 365 -7.63 4.85 0.46
N ARG A 366 -6.56 5.48 0.96
CA ARG A 366 -6.22 6.87 0.69
C ARG A 366 -5.02 6.96 -0.26
N ILE A 367 -5.18 7.72 -1.36
CA ILE A 367 -4.15 7.88 -2.40
C ILE A 367 -3.92 9.37 -2.68
N SER A 368 -2.65 9.77 -2.74
CA SER A 368 -2.23 11.13 -3.12
C SER A 368 -1.34 11.12 -4.35
N PHE A 369 -1.24 12.28 -5.01
CA PHE A 369 -0.50 12.45 -6.25
C PHE A 369 0.64 13.45 -6.09
N HIS A 370 1.76 13.23 -6.79
CA HIS A 370 2.87 14.18 -6.80
C HIS A 370 2.47 15.49 -7.48
N ARG A 371 1.70 15.41 -8.57
CA ARG A 371 1.23 16.56 -9.34
C ARG A 371 -0.08 16.26 -10.06
N GLY A 372 -0.84 17.32 -10.31
CA GLY A 372 -2.00 17.32 -11.20
C GLY A 372 -1.87 18.33 -12.34
N ARG A 373 -0.86 19.22 -12.32
CA ARG A 373 -0.62 20.19 -13.40
C ARG A 373 0.43 19.67 -14.38
N PHE A 374 0.09 19.72 -15.66
CA PHE A 374 0.95 19.38 -16.79
C PHE A 374 0.91 20.49 -17.87
N SER A 375 1.70 20.35 -18.94
CA SER A 375 1.88 21.40 -19.97
C SER A 375 0.58 21.89 -20.61
N ASP A 376 -0.40 21.00 -20.77
CA ASP A 376 -1.66 21.25 -21.45
C ASP A 376 -2.75 20.28 -20.96
N GLN A 377 -4.00 20.58 -21.35
CA GLN A 377 -5.17 19.82 -20.90
C GLN A 377 -5.17 18.36 -21.37
N GLU A 378 -4.65 18.08 -22.57
CA GLU A 378 -4.56 16.72 -23.11
C GLU A 378 -3.62 15.86 -22.25
N THR A 379 -2.47 16.43 -21.88
CA THR A 379 -1.50 15.79 -21.00
C THR A 379 -2.05 15.59 -19.58
N VAL A 380 -2.84 16.54 -19.06
CA VAL A 380 -3.53 16.37 -17.76
C VAL A 380 -4.51 15.20 -17.81
N LEU A 381 -5.31 15.08 -18.87
CA LEU A 381 -6.25 13.97 -19.03
C LEU A 381 -5.52 12.62 -19.16
N TYR A 382 -4.45 12.57 -19.95
CA TYR A 382 -3.61 11.38 -20.07
C TYR A 382 -3.00 10.96 -18.73
N ALA A 383 -2.48 11.92 -17.95
CA ALA A 383 -1.96 11.66 -16.61
C ALA A 383 -3.03 11.11 -15.66
N ALA A 384 -4.26 11.63 -15.75
CA ALA A 384 -5.38 11.16 -14.94
C ALA A 384 -5.80 9.73 -15.31
N GLU A 385 -5.83 9.38 -16.60
CA GLU A 385 -6.04 8.01 -17.06
C GLU A 385 -4.97 7.05 -16.53
N CYS A 386 -3.69 7.46 -16.58
CA CYS A 386 -2.58 6.65 -16.08
C CYS A 386 -2.69 6.44 -14.56
N ALA A 387 -2.99 7.50 -13.80
CA ALA A 387 -3.21 7.39 -12.36
C ALA A 387 -4.41 6.48 -12.02
N ALA A 388 -5.51 6.57 -12.77
CA ALA A 388 -6.67 5.71 -12.56
C ALA A 388 -6.38 4.21 -12.75
N LEU A 389 -5.49 3.85 -13.69
CA LEU A 389 -5.03 2.46 -13.84
C LEU A 389 -4.36 1.94 -12.57
N ILE A 390 -3.51 2.76 -11.95
CA ILE A 390 -2.78 2.39 -10.73
C ILE A 390 -3.70 2.37 -9.51
N VAL A 391 -4.62 3.33 -9.39
CA VAL A 391 -5.66 3.29 -8.34
C VAL A 391 -6.46 1.98 -8.44
N ASN A 392 -6.85 1.58 -9.65
CA ASN A 392 -7.59 0.34 -9.88
C ASN A 392 -6.75 -0.92 -9.59
N ASP A 393 -5.44 -0.87 -9.83
CA ASP A 393 -4.54 -1.97 -9.47
C ASP A 393 -4.39 -2.11 -7.95
N ILE A 394 -4.10 -0.99 -7.26
CA ILE A 394 -3.92 -0.93 -5.80
C ILE A 394 -5.17 -1.40 -5.07
N GLN A 395 -6.36 -0.92 -5.45
CA GLN A 395 -7.60 -1.32 -4.77
C GLN A 395 -7.87 -2.83 -4.88
N GLY A 396 -7.42 -3.47 -5.97
CA GLY A 396 -7.54 -4.91 -6.15
C GLY A 396 -6.77 -5.71 -5.10
N ASP A 397 -5.70 -5.15 -4.53
CA ASP A 397 -4.93 -5.78 -3.46
C ASP A 397 -5.29 -5.24 -2.07
N ALA A 398 -5.56 -3.95 -1.94
CA ALA A 398 -5.83 -3.30 -0.65
C ALA A 398 -7.28 -3.47 -0.17
N ILE A 399 -8.25 -3.60 -1.07
CA ILE A 399 -9.67 -3.73 -0.74
C ILE A 399 -10.17 -5.15 -1.06
N GLU A 400 -9.96 -5.63 -2.28
CA GLU A 400 -10.53 -6.92 -2.69
C GLU A 400 -9.90 -8.10 -1.96
N SER A 401 -8.64 -8.00 -1.50
CA SER A 401 -7.99 -9.02 -0.67
C SER A 401 -8.71 -9.28 0.66
N PHE A 402 -9.57 -8.37 1.12
CA PHE A 402 -10.36 -8.56 2.35
C PHE A 402 -11.80 -9.00 2.08
N ARG A 403 -12.15 -9.30 0.82
CA ARG A 403 -13.48 -9.82 0.47
C ARG A 403 -13.66 -11.22 1.07
N ARG A 404 -14.68 -11.37 1.92
CA ARG A 404 -15.10 -12.63 2.54
C ARG A 404 -16.45 -13.10 1.97
N PRO A 405 -16.77 -14.41 2.04
CA PRO A 405 -18.12 -14.91 1.79
C PRO A 405 -19.15 -14.20 2.67
N ALA A 406 -20.39 -14.07 2.18
CA ALA A 406 -21.45 -13.36 2.89
C ALA A 406 -21.75 -14.02 4.25
N GLY A 407 -21.64 -13.25 5.32
CA GLY A 407 -21.96 -13.62 6.69
C GLY A 407 -21.97 -12.38 7.59
N ASP A 408 -22.74 -12.40 8.68
CA ASP A 408 -22.78 -11.31 9.66
C ASP A 408 -21.69 -11.52 10.71
N ASN A 409 -20.52 -10.96 10.44
CA ASN A 409 -19.35 -11.04 11.30
C ASN A 409 -18.97 -9.68 11.92
N GLY A 410 -19.84 -8.66 11.77
CA GLY A 410 -19.60 -7.30 12.27
C GLY A 410 -18.44 -6.55 11.57
N LEU A 411 -17.82 -7.15 10.55
CA LEU A 411 -16.71 -6.54 9.80
C LEU A 411 -17.20 -5.59 8.73
N ARG A 412 -16.39 -4.58 8.41
CA ARG A 412 -16.65 -3.70 7.29
C ARG A 412 -16.50 -4.48 5.98
N GLN A 413 -17.56 -4.51 5.19
CA GLN A 413 -17.56 -5.17 3.89
C GLN A 413 -16.73 -4.38 2.88
N SER A 414 -16.09 -5.08 1.94
CA SER A 414 -15.25 -4.46 0.90
C SER A 414 -15.98 -3.42 0.06
N CYS A 415 -17.30 -3.56 -0.16
CA CYS A 415 -18.12 -2.58 -0.88
C CYS A 415 -18.37 -1.28 -0.08
N ASN A 416 -18.18 -1.31 1.23
CA ASN A 416 -18.31 -0.16 2.11
C ASN A 416 -16.96 0.55 2.33
N VAL A 417 -15.85 0.00 1.85
CA VAL A 417 -14.53 0.65 1.91
C VAL A 417 -14.50 1.76 0.87
N GLU A 418 -14.10 2.97 1.27
CA GLU A 418 -13.99 4.10 0.33
C GLU A 418 -12.58 4.18 -0.28
N ILE A 419 -12.51 4.74 -1.50
CA ILE A 419 -11.25 5.11 -2.15
C ILE A 419 -11.13 6.64 -2.09
N LEU A 420 -10.33 7.14 -1.17
CA LEU A 420 -10.13 8.57 -0.92
C LEU A 420 -9.00 9.11 -1.80
N LEU A 421 -9.35 9.82 -2.86
CA LEU A 421 -8.41 10.45 -3.80
C LEU A 421 -8.12 11.88 -3.34
N GLU A 422 -6.89 12.14 -2.91
CA GLU A 422 -6.47 13.48 -2.51
C GLU A 422 -6.33 14.40 -3.73
N SER A 423 -6.86 15.62 -3.62
CA SER A 423 -6.57 16.71 -4.56
C SER A 423 -5.07 16.93 -4.69
N ALA A 424 -4.59 17.33 -5.87
CA ALA A 424 -3.20 17.72 -6.07
C ALA A 424 -3.01 19.22 -5.78
N ASP A 425 -1.99 19.58 -5.00
CA ASP A 425 -1.72 20.97 -4.57
C ASP A 425 -1.56 21.96 -5.74
N ASP A 426 -1.09 21.51 -6.90
CA ASP A 426 -0.86 22.34 -8.09
C ASP A 426 -2.04 22.34 -9.10
N ASN A 427 -3.02 21.46 -8.92
CA ASN A 427 -4.26 21.38 -9.70
C ASN A 427 -5.34 20.61 -8.90
N PRO A 428 -6.19 21.30 -8.13
CA PRO A 428 -7.20 20.67 -7.28
C PRO A 428 -8.20 19.77 -8.04
N ALA A 429 -8.47 20.09 -9.31
CA ALA A 429 -9.41 19.36 -10.16
C ALA A 429 -8.85 18.02 -10.68
N PHE A 430 -7.56 17.74 -10.48
CA PHE A 430 -6.93 16.53 -11.01
C PHE A 430 -7.54 15.24 -10.42
N ALA A 431 -7.82 15.22 -9.12
CA ALA A 431 -8.40 14.05 -8.45
C ALA A 431 -9.81 13.72 -8.98
N ASP A 432 -10.60 14.72 -9.37
CA ASP A 432 -11.89 14.50 -10.03
C ASP A 432 -11.73 13.85 -11.41
N LEU A 433 -10.71 14.24 -12.17
CA LEU A 433 -10.40 13.61 -13.45
C LEU A 433 -9.95 12.16 -13.27
N VAL A 434 -9.14 11.87 -12.25
CA VAL A 434 -8.75 10.49 -11.89
C VAL A 434 -9.99 9.68 -11.52
N ARG A 435 -10.91 10.24 -10.71
CA ARG A 435 -12.17 9.59 -10.33
C ARG A 435 -13.04 9.30 -11.55
N GLN A 436 -13.12 10.23 -12.50
CA GLN A 436 -13.86 10.04 -13.75
C GLN A 436 -13.24 8.89 -14.55
N ALA A 437 -11.95 8.92 -14.81
CA ALA A 437 -11.25 7.87 -15.55
C ALA A 437 -11.36 6.51 -14.85
N LEU A 438 -11.30 6.48 -13.51
CA LEU A 438 -11.53 5.27 -12.72
C LEU A 438 -12.96 4.74 -12.88
N THR A 439 -13.95 5.61 -12.94
CA THR A 439 -15.35 5.22 -13.15
C THR A 439 -15.56 4.59 -14.52
N GLU A 440 -14.88 5.11 -15.54
CA GLU A 440 -14.90 4.54 -16.89
C GLU A 440 -14.19 3.17 -16.95
N LEU A 441 -13.08 3.02 -16.23
CA LEU A 441 -12.30 1.78 -16.15
C LEU A 441 -12.97 0.68 -15.32
N ASN A 442 -13.48 1.05 -14.15
CA ASN A 442 -14.10 0.17 -13.17
C ASN A 442 -15.22 0.95 -12.43
N PRO A 443 -16.49 0.83 -12.90
CA PRO A 443 -17.61 1.55 -12.31
C PRO A 443 -17.83 1.28 -10.81
N THR A 444 -17.47 0.08 -10.34
CA THR A 444 -17.60 -0.28 -8.92
C THR A 444 -16.60 0.51 -8.08
N ALA A 445 -15.32 0.50 -8.46
CA ALA A 445 -14.30 1.29 -7.78
C ALA A 445 -14.58 2.80 -7.89
N GLY A 446 -15.04 3.27 -9.06
CA GLY A 446 -15.46 4.66 -9.25
C GLY A 446 -16.61 5.10 -8.33
N ALA A 447 -17.57 4.21 -8.06
CA ALA A 447 -18.66 4.46 -7.12
C ALA A 447 -18.19 4.53 -5.65
N GLN A 448 -17.11 3.84 -5.31
CA GLN A 448 -16.47 3.90 -3.98
C GLN A 448 -15.51 5.10 -3.85
N ALA A 449 -15.11 5.72 -4.96
CA ALA A 449 -14.14 6.79 -4.95
C ALA A 449 -14.75 8.14 -4.53
N ARG A 450 -14.02 8.87 -3.69
CA ARG A 450 -14.34 10.21 -3.17
C ARG A 450 -13.12 11.10 -3.31
N VAL A 451 -13.31 12.32 -3.79
CA VAL A 451 -12.25 13.33 -3.75
C VAL A 451 -12.23 13.96 -2.36
N VAL A 452 -11.03 14.06 -1.79
CA VAL A 452 -10.79 14.62 -0.45
C VAL A 452 -9.65 15.64 -0.51
N PRO A 453 -9.54 16.54 0.48
CA PRO A 453 -8.48 17.54 0.50
C PRO A 453 -7.09 16.89 0.61
N SER A 454 -6.09 17.54 0.01
CA SER A 454 -4.70 17.11 0.08
C SER A 454 -4.20 17.09 1.51
N LEU A 455 -3.56 16.00 1.92
CA LEU A 455 -2.78 15.89 3.15
C LEU A 455 -1.27 15.78 2.89
N GLN A 456 -0.86 15.75 1.61
CA GLN A 456 0.50 15.43 1.18
C GLN A 456 1.55 16.40 1.72
N SER A 457 1.31 17.71 1.62
CA SER A 457 2.29 18.74 2.00
C SER A 457 2.30 19.07 3.48
N LYS A 458 1.65 18.27 4.33
CA LYS A 458 1.43 18.54 5.76
C LYS A 458 2.51 17.90 6.62
N SER A 459 2.77 18.48 7.79
CA SER A 459 3.63 17.80 8.76
C SER A 459 3.01 16.48 9.21
N ALA A 460 3.84 15.46 9.45
CA ALA A 460 3.37 14.16 9.95
C ALA A 460 2.55 14.32 11.24
N PHE A 461 2.96 15.27 12.08
CA PHE A 461 2.28 15.67 13.30
C PHE A 461 0.85 16.18 13.05
N GLU A 462 0.68 17.24 12.28
CA GLU A 462 -0.66 17.82 12.03
C GLU A 462 -1.57 16.86 11.24
N ARG A 463 -0.97 16.07 10.34
CA ARG A 463 -1.69 15.03 9.59
C ARG A 463 -2.27 13.97 10.54
N ALA A 464 -1.47 13.46 11.48
CA ALA A 464 -1.92 12.47 12.45
C ALA A 464 -3.05 13.04 13.33
N HIS A 465 -2.87 14.26 13.85
CA HIS A 465 -3.92 14.95 14.62
C HIS A 465 -5.22 15.07 13.84
N TYR A 466 -5.15 15.54 12.59
CA TYR A 466 -6.34 15.67 11.76
C TYR A 466 -7.02 14.32 11.52
N LEU A 467 -6.28 13.28 11.13
CA LEU A 467 -6.87 11.96 10.86
C LEU A 467 -7.50 11.31 12.10
N ASN A 468 -6.94 11.55 13.28
CA ASN A 468 -7.51 11.12 14.57
C ASN A 468 -8.68 12.00 15.05
N GLY A 469 -8.96 13.11 14.36
CA GLY A 469 -10.03 14.04 14.71
C GLY A 469 -11.42 13.49 14.43
N GLU A 470 -12.40 13.90 15.24
CA GLU A 470 -13.81 13.56 15.06
C GLU A 470 -14.34 14.16 13.75
N VAL A 471 -15.01 13.32 12.94
CA VAL A 471 -15.76 13.76 11.77
C VAL A 471 -17.02 14.49 12.24
N LEU A 472 -17.23 15.70 11.73
CA LEU A 472 -18.42 16.47 12.07
C LEU A 472 -19.67 15.87 11.44
N SER A 473 -20.64 15.51 12.28
CA SER A 473 -22.00 15.09 11.87
C SER A 473 -23.03 16.21 12.04
N TRP A 474 -22.56 17.46 12.02
CA TRP A 474 -23.37 18.64 12.27
C TRP A 474 -24.39 18.87 11.16
N ASP A 475 -25.60 19.29 11.57
CA ASP A 475 -26.60 19.76 10.63
C ASP A 475 -26.28 21.18 10.12
N ARG A 476 -27.04 21.62 9.12
CA ARG A 476 -26.84 22.94 8.51
C ARG A 476 -26.98 24.08 9.52
N ASP A 477 -27.91 23.96 10.46
CA ASP A 477 -28.19 25.03 11.43
C ASP A 477 -27.03 25.20 12.41
N HIS A 478 -26.44 24.08 12.86
CA HIS A 478 -25.23 24.10 13.68
C HIS A 478 -24.05 24.72 12.92
N CYS A 479 -23.81 24.31 11.67
CA CYS A 479 -22.75 24.92 10.85
C CYS A 479 -22.94 26.43 10.68
N LEU A 480 -24.17 26.90 10.43
CA LEU A 480 -24.49 28.32 10.34
C LEU A 480 -24.27 29.06 11.67
N SER A 481 -24.57 28.43 12.81
CA SER A 481 -24.30 29.01 14.13
C SER A 481 -22.80 29.22 14.38
N VAL A 482 -21.96 28.27 13.94
CA VAL A 482 -20.49 28.36 14.05
C VAL A 482 -19.96 29.49 13.16
N LEU A 483 -20.45 29.59 11.91
CA LEU A 483 -20.09 30.69 11.02
C LEU A 483 -20.51 32.04 11.60
N ALA A 484 -21.71 32.13 12.18
CA ALA A 484 -22.18 33.35 12.84
C ALA A 484 -21.28 33.74 14.03
N GLU A 485 -20.82 32.76 14.83
CA GLU A 485 -19.90 33.05 15.93
C GLU A 485 -18.54 33.52 15.40
N VAL A 486 -17.96 32.85 14.41
CA VAL A 486 -16.71 33.28 13.74
C VAL A 486 -16.84 34.70 13.16
N ALA A 487 -18.00 35.04 12.59
CA ALA A 487 -18.27 36.37 12.05
C ALA A 487 -18.24 37.48 13.12
N ARG A 488 -18.70 37.18 14.35
CA ARG A 488 -18.67 38.13 15.47
C ARG A 488 -17.25 38.52 15.88
N PHE A 489 -16.25 37.71 15.53
CA PHE A 489 -14.84 37.99 15.75
C PHE A 489 -14.14 38.65 14.54
N GLY A 490 -14.94 39.17 13.59
CA GLY A 490 -14.47 40.01 12.50
C GLY A 490 -14.02 39.26 11.24
N HIS A 491 -14.30 37.96 11.15
CA HIS A 491 -14.05 37.20 9.92
C HIS A 491 -15.23 37.28 8.98
N ARG A 492 -14.93 37.42 7.70
CA ARG A 492 -15.94 37.48 6.66
C ARG A 492 -16.48 36.07 6.39
N THR A 493 -17.74 35.81 6.73
CA THR A 493 -18.38 34.49 6.53
C THR A 493 -19.63 34.54 5.65
N ASP A 494 -19.98 35.71 5.12
CA ASP A 494 -21.01 35.82 4.08
C ASP A 494 -20.64 34.95 2.87
N ASP A 495 -21.66 34.31 2.31
CA ASP A 495 -21.57 33.42 1.14
C ASP A 495 -20.71 32.15 1.33
N ILE A 496 -20.33 31.79 2.56
CA ILE A 496 -19.81 30.45 2.84
C ILE A 496 -20.98 29.46 2.75
N ASP A 497 -20.92 28.52 1.81
CA ASP A 497 -21.88 27.40 1.75
C ASP A 497 -21.49 26.31 2.76
N PRO A 498 -22.29 26.07 3.81
CA PRO A 498 -21.96 25.06 4.81
C PRO A 498 -21.80 23.66 4.22
N ALA A 499 -22.55 23.33 3.16
CA ALA A 499 -22.53 22.00 2.55
C ALA A 499 -21.21 21.69 1.84
N ALA A 500 -20.50 22.72 1.36
CA ALA A 500 -19.17 22.57 0.76
C ALA A 500 -18.03 22.79 1.78
N ALA A 501 -18.26 23.67 2.77
CA ALA A 501 -17.21 24.14 3.67
C ALA A 501 -16.91 23.20 4.85
N PHE A 502 -17.91 22.47 5.36
CA PHE A 502 -17.77 21.62 6.55
C PHE A 502 -17.49 20.12 6.36
N PRO A 503 -17.74 19.46 5.20
CA PRO A 503 -17.58 18.00 5.06
C PRO A 503 -16.22 17.43 5.44
N HIS A 504 -15.16 18.25 5.37
CA HIS A 504 -13.79 17.86 5.68
C HIS A 504 -13.22 18.61 6.88
N VAL A 505 -14.05 19.33 7.64
CA VAL A 505 -13.62 19.92 8.90
C VAL A 505 -13.67 18.82 9.95
N ARG A 506 -12.62 18.72 10.76
CA ARG A 506 -12.55 17.77 11.87
C ARG A 506 -12.44 18.49 13.19
N ARG A 507 -12.99 17.89 14.24
CA ARG A 507 -12.91 18.40 15.60
C ARG A 507 -11.83 17.66 16.36
N LEU A 508 -10.88 18.40 16.91
CA LEU A 508 -9.72 17.87 17.64
C LEU A 508 -9.84 18.27 19.11
N HIS A 509 -9.48 17.34 19.99
CA HIS A 509 -9.31 17.62 21.41
C HIS A 509 -7.82 17.65 21.73
N LEU A 510 -7.35 18.78 22.26
CA LEU A 510 -5.98 18.94 22.71
C LEU A 510 -5.94 18.87 24.23
N GLN A 511 -4.94 18.17 24.76
CA GLN A 511 -4.63 18.16 26.19
C GLN A 511 -3.75 19.35 26.55
N ALA A 512 -3.75 19.73 27.83
CA ALA A 512 -2.78 20.70 28.35
C ALA A 512 -1.33 20.31 27.98
N ASP A 513 -0.52 21.32 27.63
CA ASP A 513 0.85 21.24 27.14
C ASP A 513 1.04 20.56 25.76
N GLU A 514 -0.05 20.18 25.09
CA GLU A 514 0.00 19.60 23.75
C GLU A 514 0.20 20.69 22.69
N TYR A 515 1.10 20.41 21.73
CA TYR A 515 1.30 21.29 20.59
C TYR A 515 0.15 21.11 19.59
N LEU A 516 -0.34 22.20 19.02
CA LEU A 516 -1.23 22.19 17.87
C LEU A 516 -0.46 22.44 16.56
N ILE A 517 0.51 23.35 16.61
CA ILE A 517 1.34 23.75 15.48
C ILE A 517 2.79 23.81 15.95
N HIS A 518 3.69 23.29 15.13
CA HIS A 518 5.12 23.56 15.25
C HIS A 518 5.57 24.64 14.27
N ALA A 519 6.34 25.60 14.77
CA ALA A 519 7.01 26.60 13.96
C ALA A 519 7.96 25.94 12.94
N GLY A 520 8.00 26.47 11.72
CA GLY A 520 8.81 25.91 10.63
C GLY A 520 8.16 24.76 9.88
N ALA A 521 7.09 24.14 10.40
CA ALA A 521 6.33 23.12 9.70
C ALA A 521 5.59 23.70 8.48
N PRO A 522 5.30 22.91 7.43
CA PRO A 522 4.39 23.33 6.37
C PRO A 522 2.99 23.69 6.90
N ALA A 523 2.34 24.72 6.37
CA ALA A 523 1.02 25.12 6.83
C ALA A 523 -0.12 24.32 6.16
N GLY A 524 -0.52 23.21 6.79
CA GLY A 524 -1.53 22.30 6.26
C GLY A 524 -3.00 22.63 6.60
N PHE A 525 -3.23 23.37 7.68
CA PHE A 525 -4.58 23.58 8.23
C PHE A 525 -4.78 25.01 8.76
N VAL A 526 -6.04 25.44 8.83
CA VAL A 526 -6.45 26.55 9.68
C VAL A 526 -7.21 25.98 10.87
N TYR A 527 -6.94 26.51 12.06
CA TYR A 527 -7.59 26.05 13.28
C TYR A 527 -8.50 27.11 13.87
N ILE A 528 -9.64 26.71 14.44
CA ILE A 528 -10.54 27.60 15.19
C ILE A 528 -10.76 26.99 16.56
N ALA A 529 -10.31 27.65 17.62
CA ALA A 529 -10.55 27.19 18.98
C ALA A 529 -11.98 27.51 19.41
N GLU A 530 -12.69 26.52 19.95
CA GLU A 530 -14.06 26.70 20.45
C GLU A 530 -14.09 27.30 21.87
N GLY A 531 -12.95 27.27 22.57
CA GLY A 531 -12.78 27.78 23.93
C GLY A 531 -11.41 28.41 24.14
N GLU A 532 -11.22 29.05 25.31
CA GLU A 532 -9.92 29.60 25.69
C GLU A 532 -8.93 28.46 25.97
N GLY A 533 -7.64 28.73 25.81
CA GLY A 533 -6.60 27.76 26.16
C GLY A 533 -5.47 27.62 25.15
N LEU A 534 -5.45 28.39 24.06
CA LEU A 534 -4.32 28.37 23.13
C LEU A 534 -3.36 29.53 23.37
N ARG A 535 -2.06 29.25 23.29
CA ARG A 535 -0.97 30.23 23.35
C ARG A 535 -0.06 30.08 22.15
N GLY A 536 0.31 31.22 21.56
CA GLY A 536 1.25 31.30 20.45
C GLY A 536 2.62 31.79 20.90
N ILE A 537 3.66 31.12 20.40
CA ILE A 537 5.07 31.43 20.64
C ILE A 537 5.70 31.75 19.27
N PRO A 538 5.76 33.04 18.86
CA PRO A 538 6.29 33.42 17.55
C PRO A 538 7.78 33.13 17.37
N LEU A 539 8.18 32.82 16.15
CA LEU A 539 9.58 32.93 15.74
C LEU A 539 10.01 34.40 15.66
N GLY A 540 11.31 34.66 15.90
CA GLY A 540 11.90 35.98 15.66
C GLY A 540 11.95 36.94 16.86
N GLY A 541 11.77 36.44 18.08
CA GLY A 541 12.00 37.21 19.32
C GLY A 541 10.85 38.11 19.75
N TYR A 542 9.66 37.94 19.17
CA TYR A 542 8.43 38.55 19.66
C TYR A 542 7.95 37.87 20.96
N GLY A 543 7.19 38.60 21.77
CA GLY A 543 6.58 38.04 22.98
C GLY A 543 5.51 37.00 22.66
N GLU A 544 5.30 36.07 23.59
CA GLU A 544 4.19 35.12 23.55
C GLU A 544 2.84 35.84 23.62
N PHE A 545 1.80 35.22 23.08
CA PHE A 545 0.46 35.79 23.06
C PHE A 545 -0.61 34.71 23.26
N HIS A 546 -1.73 35.07 23.90
CA HIS A 546 -2.89 34.18 24.00
C HIS A 546 -3.78 34.34 22.76
N ILE A 547 -4.25 33.21 22.24
CA ILE A 547 -5.18 33.14 21.12
C ILE A 547 -6.59 33.19 21.70
N ARG A 548 -7.40 34.10 21.17
CA ARG A 548 -8.82 34.18 21.55
C ARG A 548 -9.63 33.09 20.82
N PRO A 549 -10.68 32.56 21.46
CA PRO A 549 -11.60 31.62 20.81
C PRO A 549 -12.21 32.23 19.54
N TRP A 550 -12.62 31.37 18.62
CA TRP A 550 -13.32 31.71 17.38
C TRP A 550 -12.53 32.57 16.36
N ILE A 551 -11.27 32.89 16.66
CA ILE A 551 -10.34 33.51 15.71
C ILE A 551 -9.51 32.41 15.02
N PRO A 552 -9.69 32.19 13.71
CA PRO A 552 -8.78 31.43 12.85
C PRO A 552 -7.29 31.65 13.13
N VAL A 553 -6.61 30.54 13.43
CA VAL A 553 -5.18 30.45 13.71
C VAL A 553 -4.47 29.77 12.54
N GLY A 554 -3.26 30.24 12.22
CA GLY A 554 -2.44 29.65 11.17
C GLY A 554 -2.79 30.09 9.75
N VAL A 555 -3.72 31.04 9.59
CA VAL A 555 -4.21 31.57 8.30
C VAL A 555 -3.09 32.10 7.40
N THR A 556 -2.08 32.76 7.96
CA THR A 556 -1.02 33.40 7.16
C THR A 556 -0.19 32.39 6.37
N GLY A 557 0.18 31.27 7.00
CA GLY A 557 0.95 30.22 6.32
C GLY A 557 0.13 29.57 5.21
N VAL A 558 -1.15 29.28 5.48
CA VAL A 558 -2.09 28.67 4.53
C VAL A 558 -2.32 29.57 3.31
N ILE A 559 -2.68 30.84 3.52
CA ILE A 559 -2.98 31.79 2.44
C ILE A 559 -1.73 32.07 1.58
N ARG A 560 -0.55 32.18 2.21
CA ARG A 560 0.71 32.44 1.49
C ARG A 560 1.30 31.21 0.83
N GLY A 561 0.87 30.00 1.19
CA GLY A 561 1.57 28.76 0.83
C GLY A 561 2.98 28.70 1.43
N SER A 562 3.12 29.04 2.72
CA SER A 562 4.40 29.11 3.43
C SER A 562 4.40 28.27 4.70
N ILE A 563 5.55 28.23 5.38
CA ILE A 563 5.72 27.54 6.67
C ILE A 563 5.02 28.28 7.82
N ARG A 564 4.79 27.57 8.91
CA ARG A 564 4.29 28.08 10.20
C ARG A 564 5.33 29.02 10.81
N ASN A 565 4.88 30.14 11.36
CA ASN A 565 5.74 31.19 11.92
C ASN A 565 5.72 31.26 13.46
N ALA A 566 4.98 30.38 14.13
CA ALA A 566 4.85 30.31 15.57
C ALA A 566 4.55 28.87 15.99
N ASP A 567 5.00 28.46 17.18
CA ASP A 567 4.44 27.31 17.84
C ASP A 567 3.08 27.70 18.44
N ILE A 568 2.10 26.82 18.38
CA ILE A 568 0.83 26.98 19.07
C ILE A 568 0.69 25.81 20.04
N VAL A 569 0.48 26.11 21.32
CA VAL A 569 0.40 25.13 22.42
C VAL A 569 -0.90 25.34 23.19
N ALA A 570 -1.50 24.25 23.66
CA ALA A 570 -2.62 24.29 24.58
C ALA A 570 -2.12 24.51 26.02
N ASP A 571 -2.48 25.63 26.64
CA ASP A 571 -2.22 25.88 28.08
C ASP A 571 -3.18 25.06 28.98
N GLN A 572 -4.30 24.61 28.44
CA GLN A 572 -5.30 23.76 29.09
C GLN A 572 -6.02 22.91 28.03
N ASP A 573 -6.78 21.91 28.46
CA ASP A 573 -7.61 21.11 27.57
C ASP A 573 -8.55 22.00 26.74
N VAL A 574 -8.48 21.88 25.42
CA VAL A 574 -9.22 22.75 24.49
C VAL A 574 -9.62 21.99 23.25
N THR A 575 -10.82 22.31 22.75
CA THR A 575 -11.31 21.76 21.50
C THR A 575 -11.09 22.75 20.36
N VAL A 576 -10.61 22.25 19.22
CA VAL A 576 -10.35 23.05 18.03
C VAL A 576 -10.96 22.40 16.79
N LEU A 577 -11.46 23.23 15.87
CA LEU A 577 -11.82 22.81 14.52
C LEU A 577 -10.60 22.90 13.63
N ALA A 578 -10.29 21.85 12.89
CA ALA A 578 -9.21 21.78 11.91
C ALA A 578 -9.79 21.79 10.50
N ILE A 579 -9.47 22.85 9.75
CA ILE A 579 -9.94 23.08 8.38
C ILE A 579 -8.76 22.84 7.44
N PRO A 580 -8.82 21.84 6.52
CA PRO A 580 -7.77 21.60 5.54
C PRO A 580 -7.50 22.85 4.69
N ARG A 581 -6.22 23.09 4.35
CA ARG A 581 -5.79 24.22 3.51
C ARG A 581 -6.66 24.45 2.27
N ASP A 582 -6.90 23.41 1.48
CA ASP A 582 -7.63 23.54 0.21
C ASP A 582 -9.08 23.97 0.45
N VAL A 583 -9.73 23.34 1.43
CA VAL A 583 -11.09 23.68 1.88
C VAL A 583 -11.14 25.10 2.41
N TYR A 584 -10.14 25.51 3.18
CA TYR A 584 -10.08 26.86 3.72
C TYR A 584 -9.94 27.88 2.60
N VAL A 585 -8.99 27.70 1.68
CA VAL A 585 -8.73 28.65 0.60
C VAL A 585 -9.92 28.77 -0.36
N GLU A 586 -10.59 27.67 -0.66
CA GLU A 586 -11.70 27.65 -1.60
C GLU A 586 -13.01 28.14 -0.96
N PHE A 587 -13.39 27.57 0.18
CA PHE A 587 -14.72 27.73 0.74
C PHE A 587 -14.81 28.67 1.93
N TRP A 588 -13.74 28.83 2.72
CA TRP A 588 -13.76 29.68 3.93
C TRP A 588 -13.12 31.05 3.76
N HIS A 589 -12.09 31.16 2.93
CA HIS A 589 -11.29 32.36 2.82
C HIS A 589 -12.03 33.43 2.04
N ARG A 590 -12.46 34.48 2.75
CA ARG A 590 -13.06 35.68 2.20
C ARG A 590 -12.37 36.91 2.79
N THR A 591 -12.15 37.91 1.95
CA THR A 591 -11.55 39.18 2.36
C THR A 591 -12.57 40.29 2.27
N TYR A 592 -12.46 41.27 3.17
CA TYR A 592 -13.15 42.54 2.97
C TYR A 592 -12.41 43.32 1.89
N ASP A 593 -13.14 43.79 0.89
CA ASP A 593 -12.66 44.92 0.11
C ASP A 593 -12.75 46.21 0.95
N GLN A 594 -12.22 47.30 0.43
CA GLN A 594 -12.16 48.56 1.15
C GLN A 594 -13.55 49.11 1.52
N SER A 595 -14.57 48.92 0.66
CA SER A 595 -15.93 49.39 0.92
C SER A 595 -16.57 48.55 2.01
N ALA A 596 -16.55 47.21 1.84
CA ALA A 596 -17.13 46.28 2.79
C ALA A 596 -16.49 46.40 4.18
N PHE A 597 -15.19 46.69 4.26
CA PHE A 597 -14.51 46.95 5.52
C PHE A 597 -15.00 48.25 6.18
N ALA A 598 -15.17 49.33 5.40
CA ALA A 598 -15.68 50.59 5.93
C ALA A 598 -17.14 50.45 6.41
N ASP A 599 -17.97 49.78 5.62
CA ASP A 599 -19.38 49.52 5.95
C ASP A 599 -19.52 48.71 7.25
N HIS A 600 -18.64 47.71 7.47
CA HIS A 600 -18.64 46.89 8.68
C HIS A 600 -18.43 47.68 9.99
N PHE A 601 -17.78 48.84 9.94
CA PHE A 601 -17.55 49.73 11.10
C PHE A 601 -18.36 51.03 11.05
N SER A 602 -19.25 51.18 10.07
CA SER A 602 -20.07 52.39 9.90
C SER A 602 -21.42 52.35 10.64
N ASP A 603 -21.79 51.17 11.15
CA ASP A 603 -22.88 50.95 12.12
C ASP A 603 -22.31 50.80 13.54
#